data_AF-A0A7H8MZU2-F1
#
_entry.id   AF-A0A7H8MZU2-F1
#
_cell.length_a   1.000
_cell.length_b   1.000
_cell.length_c   1.000
_cell.angle_alpha   90.00
_cell.angle_beta   90.00
_cell.angle_gamma   90.00
#
_symmetry.space_group_name_H-M   'P 1'
#
loop_
_entity.id
_entity.type
_entity.pdbx_description
1 polymer ?
#
loop_
_entity_poly.entity_id
_entity_poly.type
_entity_poly.pdbx_seq_one_letter_code
_entity_poly.pdbx_strand_id
1 'polypeptide(L)' 'MTFIEPGLYVRNGFAEGPLADAALSRAARAGQLLDELQGQATTTTGGQLRDAVHRALCRLTQEQQPSARSTAPPR' A
#
# COMPACT_ATOMS: atom_id res chain seq x y z
N MET A 1 -18.49 31.85 -2.62
CA MET A 1 -17.28 31.04 -2.88
C MET A 1 -16.28 31.37 -1.78
N THR A 2 -15.79 30.36 -1.07
CA THR A 2 -14.87 30.51 0.07
C THR A 2 -13.51 29.99 -0.34
N PHE A 3 -12.49 30.84 -0.35
CA PHE A 3 -11.12 30.42 -0.64
C PHE A 3 -10.52 29.73 0.59
N ILE A 4 -9.84 28.59 0.39
CA ILE A 4 -9.13 27.89 1.46
C ILE A 4 -7.63 28.11 1.31
N GLU A 5 -7.09 27.70 0.18
CA GLU A 5 -5.66 27.78 -0.14
C GLU A 5 -5.46 27.80 -1.67
N PRO A 6 -4.24 28.11 -2.17
CA PRO A 6 -4.00 28.13 -3.60
C PRO A 6 -4.42 26.82 -4.28
N GLY A 7 -5.38 26.93 -5.21
CA GLY A 7 -5.92 25.78 -5.93
C GLY A 7 -7.03 25.00 -5.22
N LEU A 8 -7.51 25.46 -4.06
CA LEU A 8 -8.64 24.88 -3.34
C LEU A 8 -9.62 25.96 -2.84
N TYR A 9 -10.89 25.82 -3.24
CA TYR A 9 -11.97 26.70 -2.79
C TYR A 9 -13.29 25.94 -2.65
N VAL A 10 -14.24 26.52 -1.92
CA VAL A 10 -15.58 25.94 -1.71
C VAL A 10 -16.62 26.77 -2.45
N ARG A 11 -17.44 26.10 -3.25
CA ARG A 11 -18.62 26.70 -3.90
C ARG A 11 -19.82 25.79 -3.70
N ASN A 12 -20.93 26.35 -3.24
CA ASN A 12 -22.18 25.63 -2.96
C ASN A 12 -22.01 24.40 -2.04
N GLY A 13 -21.06 24.47 -1.10
CA GLY A 13 -20.75 23.37 -0.18
C GLY A 13 -19.80 22.30 -0.74
N PHE A 14 -19.36 22.43 -2.00
CA PHE A 14 -18.43 21.50 -2.62
C PHE A 14 -17.03 22.11 -2.73
N ALA A 15 -16.01 21.27 -2.48
CA ALA A 15 -14.63 21.62 -2.75
C ALA A 15 -14.38 21.59 -4.27
N GLU A 16 -13.78 22.65 -4.78
CA GLU A 16 -13.47 22.87 -6.19
C GLU A 16 -12.02 23.37 -6.35
N GLY A 17 -11.50 23.25 -7.57
CA GLY A 17 -10.16 23.69 -7.95
C GLY A 17 -9.17 22.54 -8.17
N PRO A 18 -7.98 22.84 -8.72
CA PRO A 18 -7.01 21.82 -9.12
C PRO A 18 -6.62 20.83 -8.01
N LEU A 19 -6.62 21.27 -6.75
CA LEU A 19 -6.30 20.41 -5.61
C LEU A 19 -7.46 19.45 -5.28
N ALA A 20 -8.71 19.91 -5.39
CA ALA A 20 -9.89 19.06 -5.26
C ALA A 20 -9.94 18.01 -6.38
N ASP A 21 -9.63 18.41 -7.62
CA ASP A 21 -9.57 17.50 -8.77
C ASP A 21 -8.47 16.43 -8.62
N ALA A 22 -7.31 16.82 -8.11
CA ALA A 22 -6.22 15.88 -7.82
C ALA A 22 -6.61 14.89 -6.70
N ALA A 23 -7.28 15.35 -5.65
CA ALA A 23 -7.78 14.50 -4.58
C ALA A 23 -8.83 13.51 -5.09
N LEU A 24 -9.79 13.97 -5.90
CA LEU A 24 -10.80 13.12 -6.54
C LEU A 24 -10.14 12.07 -7.46
N SER A 25 -9.17 12.48 -8.29
CA SER A 25 -8.43 11.57 -9.16
C SER A 25 -7.66 10.51 -8.36
N ARG A 26 -7.06 10.90 -7.23
CA ARG A 26 -6.38 9.97 -6.32
C ARG A 26 -7.38 9.00 -5.67
N ALA A 27 -8.52 9.49 -5.21
CA ALA A 27 -9.57 8.67 -4.62
C ALA A 27 -10.12 7.65 -5.62
N ALA A 28 -10.36 8.06 -6.88
CA ALA A 28 -10.81 7.16 -7.94
C ALA A 28 -9.82 6.02 -8.21
N ARG A 29 -8.52 6.33 -8.33
CA ARG A 29 -7.48 5.31 -8.49
C ARG A 29 -7.36 4.39 -7.28
N ALA A 30 -7.51 4.92 -6.07
CA ALA A 30 -7.51 4.11 -4.86
C ALA A 30 -8.72 3.16 -4.82
N GLY A 31 -9.90 3.62 -5.25
CA GLY A 31 -11.10 2.79 -5.39
C GLY A 31 -10.87 1.63 -6.36
N GLN A 32 -10.32 1.91 -7.54
CA GLN A 32 -9.99 0.86 -8.53
C GLN A 32 -9.02 -0.19 -7.97
N LEU A 33 -7.95 0.25 -7.30
CA LEU A 33 -7.01 -0.66 -6.66
C LEU A 33 -7.68 -1.52 -5.58
N LEU A 34 -8.60 -0.96 -4.79
CA LEU A 34 -9.32 -1.71 -3.78
C LEU A 34 -10.26 -2.75 -4.40
N ASP A 35 -10.97 -2.39 -5.47
CA ASP A 35 -11.84 -3.31 -6.21
C ASP A 35 -11.03 -4.46 -6.82
N GLU A 36 -9.87 -4.16 -7.40
CA GLU A 36 -8.94 -5.18 -7.92
C GLU A 36 -8.46 -6.12 -6.82
N LEU A 37 -8.03 -5.57 -5.68
CA LEU A 37 -7.59 -6.37 -4.53
C LEU A 37 -8.72 -7.23 -3.95
N GLN A 38 -9.95 -6.70 -3.90
CA GLN A 38 -11.11 -7.46 -3.45
C GLN A 38 -11.47 -8.59 -4.44
N GLY A 39 -11.37 -8.32 -5.75
CA GLY A 39 -11.50 -9.34 -6.80
C GLY A 39 -10.43 -10.44 -6.68
N GLN A 40 -9.19 -10.06 -6.37
CA GLN A 40 -8.12 -11.03 -6.13
C GLN A 40 -8.35 -11.82 -4.83
N ALA A 41 -8.78 -11.18 -3.76
CA ALA A 41 -9.07 -11.85 -2.49
C ALA A 41 -10.19 -12.89 -2.62
N THR A 42 -11.21 -12.60 -3.42
CA THR A 42 -12.32 -13.53 -3.68
C THR A 42 -11.94 -14.69 -4.62
N THR A 43 -10.90 -14.53 -5.43
CA THR A 43 -10.39 -15.57 -6.35
C THR A 43 -9.15 -16.30 -5.85
N THR A 44 -8.57 -15.85 -4.73
CA THR A 44 -7.40 -16.48 -4.12
C THR A 44 -7.76 -17.83 -3.54
N THR A 45 -7.15 -18.88 -4.07
CA THR A 45 -7.31 -20.24 -3.55
C THR A 45 -6.50 -20.44 -2.27
N GLY A 46 -6.93 -21.37 -1.40
CA GLY A 46 -6.20 -21.70 -0.18
C GLY A 46 -4.78 -22.25 -0.41
N GLY A 47 -4.45 -22.71 -1.63
CA GLY A 47 -3.08 -23.07 -2.03
C GLY A 47 -2.20 -21.84 -2.24
N GLN A 48 -2.70 -20.85 -3.00
CA GLN A 48 -2.00 -19.59 -3.25
C GLN A 48 -1.74 -18.80 -1.96
N LEU A 49 -2.71 -18.82 -1.03
CA LEU A 49 -2.53 -18.19 0.29
C LEU A 49 -1.42 -18.88 1.09
N ARG A 50 -1.40 -20.22 1.13
CA ARG A 50 -0.36 -20.99 1.82
C ARG A 50 1.03 -20.71 1.24
N ASP A 51 1.16 -20.64 -0.08
CA ASP A 51 2.42 -20.31 -0.75
C ASP A 51 2.89 -18.88 -0.45
N ALA A 52 1.97 -17.92 -0.41
CA ALA A 52 2.27 -16.54 -0.07
C ALA A 52 2.75 -16.41 1.39
N VAL A 53 2.07 -17.07 2.32
CA VAL A 53 2.47 -17.12 3.74
C VAL A 53 3.83 -17.79 3.90
N HIS A 54 4.08 -18.91 3.22
CA HIS A 54 5.37 -19.60 3.24
C HIS A 54 6.49 -18.68 2.75
N ARG A 55 6.31 -17.98 1.62
CA ARG A 55 7.30 -17.01 1.11
C ARG A 55 7.55 -15.86 2.09
N ALA A 56 6.51 -15.31 2.71
CA ALA A 56 6.64 -14.24 3.69
C ALA A 56 7.42 -14.69 4.93
N LEU A 57 7.14 -15.90 5.43
CA LEU A 57 7.85 -16.48 6.57
C LEU A 57 9.32 -16.72 6.24
N CYS A 58 9.65 -17.30 5.08
CA CYS A 58 11.02 -17.50 4.63
C CYS A 58 11.78 -16.17 4.53
N ARG A 59 11.15 -15.13 4.00
CA ARG A 59 11.75 -13.80 3.89
C ARG A 59 12.03 -13.21 5.27
N LEU A 60 11.07 -13.28 6.18
CA LEU A 60 11.24 -12.81 7.56
C LEU A 60 12.39 -13.55 8.26
N THR A 61 12.49 -14.87 8.10
CA THR A 61 13.57 -15.66 8.72
C THR A 61 14.93 -15.37 8.09
N GLN A 62 15.00 -15.15 6.78
CA GLN A 62 16.24 -14.75 6.09
C GLN A 62 16.68 -13.34 6.49
N GLU A 63 15.74 -12.39 6.61
CA GLU A 63 16.02 -11.02 7.07
C GLU A 63 16.38 -10.97 8.57
N GLN A 64 15.92 -11.95 9.37
CA GLN A 64 16.26 -12.12 10.79
C GLN A 64 17.55 -12.91 11.03
N GLN A 65 18.29 -13.32 10.00
CA GLN A 65 19.61 -13.93 10.14
C GLN A 65 20.67 -12.83 9.98
N PRO A 66 21.03 -12.07 11.05
CA PRO A 66 22.25 -11.29 11.00
C PRO A 66 23.38 -12.28 10.77
N SER A 67 24.25 -11.93 9.84
CA SER A 67 25.49 -12.64 9.54
C SER A 67 26.21 -13.04 10.83
N ALA A 68 25.95 -14.25 11.34
CA ALA A 68 26.78 -14.90 12.34
C ALA A 68 28.03 -15.43 11.63
N ARG A 69 28.78 -14.52 10.99
CA ARG A 69 30.02 -14.82 10.31
C ARG A 69 31.17 -14.40 11.23
N SER A 70 31.60 -15.41 11.98
CA SER A 70 33.01 -15.70 12.24
C SER A 70 33.81 -14.72 13.10
N THR A 71 33.77 -14.93 14.42
CA THR A 71 34.93 -14.73 15.29
C THR A 71 35.38 -16.09 15.82
N ALA A 72 36.19 -16.81 15.04
CA ALA A 72 36.94 -17.96 15.55
C ALA A 72 38.05 -17.46 16.51
N PRO A 73 38.34 -18.15 17.63
CA PRO A 73 39.38 -17.73 18.56
C PRO A 73 40.78 -18.08 18.01
N PRO A 74 41.82 -17.26 18.29
CA PRO A 74 43.19 -17.60 17.94
C PRO A 74 43.70 -18.74 18.83
N ARG A 75 44.54 -19.60 18.23
CA ARG A 75 45.30 -20.67 18.91
C ARG A 75 46.48 -20.11 19.70
#